data_AF-A0A537S174-F1
#
_entry.id   AF-A0A537S174-F1
#
_cell.length_a   1.000
_cell.length_b   1.000
_cell.length_c   1.000
_cell.angle_alpha   90.00
_cell.angle_beta   90.00
_cell.angle_gamma   90.00
#
_symmetry.space_group_name_H-M   'P 1'
#
loop_
_entity.id
_entity.type
_entity.pdbx_description
1 polymer ?
#
loop_
_entity_poly.entity_id
_entity_poly.type
_entity_poly.pdbx_seq_one_letter_code
_entity_poly.pdbx_strand_id
1 'polypeptide(L)'
;MALSNEHGFPLWLGLGLLQHGRSLTALGQAQDGLAMLARGLSVLRAAGAVVHTPRALCFLAEAHTKVGHLQEGQNCLVEAAQLIETTHERSSEVELHRLRGDMMNARGDQAAAEQNYHRALAVAERQSAKTLGLRAATGLARLWRNQGKCTEARDLLALGYGCFTEGFTTPVLLDAKALLEELA
;
A
#
# COMPACT_ATOMS: atom_id res chain seq x y z
N MET A 1 -3.42 -10.79 -21.30
CA MET A 1 -2.40 -11.81 -20.96
C MET A 1 -1.96 -12.64 -22.17
N ALA A 2 -2.84 -12.98 -23.13
CA ALA A 2 -2.50 -13.76 -24.32
C ALA A 2 -1.38 -13.15 -25.21
N LEU A 3 -1.52 -11.89 -25.66
CA LEU A 3 -0.51 -11.24 -26.54
C LEU A 3 0.91 -11.17 -25.95
N SER A 4 1.04 -10.96 -24.63
CA SER A 4 2.37 -10.83 -23.99
C SER A 4 3.11 -12.16 -23.92
N ASN A 5 2.38 -13.27 -23.86
CA ASN A 5 2.92 -14.63 -23.86
C ASN A 5 3.27 -15.07 -25.29
N GLU A 6 2.51 -14.59 -26.28
CA GLU A 6 2.67 -14.89 -27.70
C GLU A 6 3.86 -14.15 -28.34
N HIS A 7 4.26 -12.99 -27.80
CA HIS A 7 5.33 -12.15 -28.37
C HIS A 7 6.60 -12.03 -27.51
N GLY A 8 6.71 -12.80 -26.42
CA GLY A 8 7.95 -12.82 -25.62
C GLY A 8 8.26 -11.51 -24.91
N PHE A 9 7.27 -10.90 -24.25
CA PHE A 9 7.48 -9.72 -23.41
C PHE A 9 7.30 -10.02 -21.91
N PRO A 10 8.31 -10.62 -21.24
CA PRO A 10 8.24 -10.98 -19.82
C PRO A 10 7.88 -9.81 -18.90
N LEU A 11 8.40 -8.61 -19.18
CA LEU A 11 8.11 -7.41 -18.36
C LEU A 11 6.61 -7.11 -18.32
N TRP A 12 5.94 -7.05 -19.47
CA TRP A 12 4.51 -6.75 -19.57
C TRP A 12 3.63 -7.85 -18.98
N LEU A 13 4.05 -9.11 -19.11
CA LEU A 13 3.39 -10.24 -18.47
C LEU A 13 3.47 -10.11 -16.93
N GLY A 14 4.67 -9.84 -16.40
CA GLY A 14 4.91 -9.62 -14.98
C GLY A 14 4.02 -8.50 -14.43
N LEU A 15 4.02 -7.33 -15.08
CA LEU A 15 3.19 -6.19 -14.67
C LEU A 15 1.68 -6.49 -14.72
N GLY A 16 1.22 -7.19 -15.77
CA GLY A 16 -0.18 -7.60 -15.88
C GLY A 16 -0.61 -8.55 -14.75
N LEU A 17 0.26 -9.51 -14.40
CA LEU A 17 0.03 -10.42 -13.27
C LEU A 17 -0.02 -9.66 -11.94
N LEU A 18 0.87 -8.69 -11.73
CA LEU A 18 0.88 -7.89 -10.52
C LEU A 18 -0.42 -7.09 -10.35
N GLN A 19 -0.88 -6.44 -11.42
CA GLN A 19 -2.12 -5.65 -11.36
C GLN A 19 -3.34 -6.55 -11.14
N HIS A 20 -3.38 -7.73 -11.77
CA HIS A 20 -4.44 -8.71 -11.53
C HIS A 20 -4.45 -9.18 -10.07
N GLY A 21 -3.28 -9.57 -9.54
CA GLY A 21 -3.16 -10.03 -8.15
C GLY A 21 -3.54 -8.96 -7.13
N ARG A 22 -3.20 -7.69 -7.40
CA ARG A 22 -3.65 -6.55 -6.58
C ARG A 22 -5.17 -6.41 -6.60
N SER A 23 -5.82 -6.50 -7.77
CA SER A 23 -7.28 -6.42 -7.89
C SER A 23 -7.99 -7.55 -7.13
N LEU A 24 -7.50 -8.80 -7.25
CA LEU A 24 -8.03 -9.93 -6.48
C LEU A 24 -7.91 -9.71 -4.97
N THR A 25 -6.75 -9.21 -4.53
CA THR A 25 -6.51 -8.86 -3.12
C THR A 25 -7.47 -7.77 -2.63
N ALA A 26 -7.79 -6.79 -3.47
CA ALA A 26 -8.75 -5.73 -3.15
C ALA A 26 -10.19 -6.27 -3.04
N LEU A 27 -10.56 -7.26 -3.87
CA LEU A 27 -11.86 -7.93 -3.86
C LEU A 27 -12.03 -8.98 -2.73
N GLY A 28 -11.05 -9.11 -1.83
CA GLY A 28 -11.09 -10.08 -0.73
C GLY A 28 -10.61 -11.49 -1.12
N GLN A 29 -10.26 -11.72 -2.39
CA GLN A 29 -9.68 -12.97 -2.88
C GLN A 29 -8.16 -12.99 -2.68
N ALA A 30 -7.72 -12.77 -1.44
CA ALA A 30 -6.31 -12.52 -1.11
C ALA A 30 -5.40 -13.73 -1.40
N GLN A 31 -5.90 -14.96 -1.27
CA GLN A 31 -5.14 -16.17 -1.60
C GLN A 31 -4.82 -16.27 -3.10
N ASP A 32 -5.81 -16.04 -3.96
CA ASP A 32 -5.62 -16.01 -5.42
C ASP A 32 -4.76 -14.81 -5.84
N GLY A 33 -4.97 -13.67 -5.16
CA GLY A 33 -4.15 -12.47 -5.30
C GLY A 33 -2.67 -12.74 -5.04
N LEU A 34 -2.35 -13.41 -3.93
CA LEU A 34 -0.98 -13.84 -3.60
C LEU A 34 -0.35 -14.70 -4.69
N ALA A 35 -1.09 -15.69 -5.20
CA ALA A 35 -0.58 -16.56 -6.27
C ALA A 35 -0.22 -15.76 -7.52
N MET A 36 -1.07 -14.82 -7.94
CA MET A 36 -0.81 -13.97 -9.10
C MET A 36 0.35 -12.99 -8.87
N LEU A 37 0.42 -12.38 -7.68
CA LEU A 37 1.50 -11.46 -7.31
C LEU A 37 2.86 -12.17 -7.28
N ALA A 38 2.94 -13.34 -6.65
CA ALA A 38 4.16 -14.13 -6.55
C ALA A 38 4.65 -14.55 -7.94
N ARG A 39 3.73 -14.98 -8.81
CA ARG A 39 4.06 -15.30 -10.21
C ARG A 39 4.55 -14.07 -10.97
N GLY A 40 3.88 -12.92 -10.82
CA GLY A 40 4.27 -11.67 -11.45
C GLY A 40 5.69 -11.24 -11.06
N LEU A 41 6.00 -11.27 -9.76
CA LEU A 41 7.34 -10.97 -9.24
C LEU A 41 8.39 -11.95 -9.76
N SER A 42 8.08 -13.26 -9.80
CA SER A 42 8.99 -14.26 -10.35
C SER A 42 9.31 -14.00 -11.82
N VAL A 43 8.33 -13.60 -12.63
CA VAL A 43 8.53 -13.25 -14.05
C VAL A 43 9.40 -12.01 -14.19
N LEU A 44 9.16 -10.98 -13.38
CA LEU A 44 9.98 -9.75 -13.39
C LEU A 44 11.44 -10.06 -13.03
N ARG A 45 11.68 -10.83 -11.97
CA ARG A 45 13.03 -11.22 -11.55
C ARG A 45 13.75 -12.04 -12.62
N ALA A 46 13.06 -13.01 -13.23
CA ALA A 46 13.63 -13.83 -14.30
C ALA A 46 14.01 -13.00 -15.54
N ALA A 47 13.31 -11.89 -15.80
CA ALA A 47 13.62 -10.94 -16.85
C ALA A 47 14.76 -9.97 -16.49
N GLY A 48 15.35 -10.07 -15.29
CA GLY A 48 16.36 -9.14 -14.79
C GLY A 48 15.79 -7.76 -14.42
N ALA A 49 14.47 -7.63 -14.31
CA ALA A 49 13.83 -6.35 -13.99
C ALA A 49 14.05 -6.00 -12.52
N VAL A 50 14.72 -4.88 -12.28
CA VAL A 50 14.86 -4.28 -10.94
C VAL A 50 13.71 -3.28 -10.69
N VAL A 51 13.35 -2.51 -11.72
CA VAL A 51 12.26 -1.55 -11.70
C VAL A 51 10.92 -2.24 -11.43
N HIS A 52 10.04 -1.61 -10.64
CA HIS A 52 8.74 -2.11 -10.19
C HIS A 52 8.77 -3.22 -9.14
N THR A 53 9.96 -3.73 -8.79
CA THR A 53 10.10 -4.75 -7.75
C THR A 53 9.66 -4.25 -6.36
N PRO A 54 10.01 -3.02 -5.91
CA PRO A 54 9.50 -2.50 -4.64
C PRO A 54 7.97 -2.44 -4.58
N ARG A 55 7.33 -2.10 -5.71
CA ARG A 55 5.87 -2.06 -5.81
C ARG A 55 5.24 -3.44 -5.69
N ALA A 56 5.81 -4.42 -6.40
CA ALA A 56 5.37 -5.81 -6.32
C ALA A 56 5.43 -6.34 -4.88
N LEU A 57 6.52 -6.04 -4.18
CA LEU A 57 6.72 -6.41 -2.78
C LEU A 57 5.73 -5.73 -1.84
N CYS A 58 5.36 -4.47 -2.08
CA CYS A 58 4.30 -3.80 -1.31
C CYS A 58 2.93 -4.48 -1.51
N PHE A 59 2.59 -4.87 -2.75
CA PHE A 59 1.33 -5.61 -3.00
C PHE A 59 1.35 -7.00 -2.34
N LEU A 60 2.47 -7.72 -2.40
CA LEU A 60 2.63 -8.99 -1.69
C LEU A 60 2.47 -8.81 -0.18
N ALA A 61 3.07 -7.77 0.40
CA ALA A 61 2.95 -7.49 1.82
C ALA A 61 1.50 -7.23 2.26
N GLU A 62 0.75 -6.45 1.48
CA GLU A 62 -0.67 -6.21 1.71
C GLU A 62 -1.47 -7.52 1.66
N ALA A 63 -1.25 -8.33 0.62
CA ALA A 63 -1.95 -9.59 0.44
C ALA A 63 -1.61 -10.62 1.54
N HIS A 64 -0.33 -10.72 1.93
CA HIS A 64 0.13 -11.54 3.05
C HIS A 64 -0.53 -11.12 4.37
N THR A 65 -0.64 -9.82 4.62
CA THR A 65 -1.31 -9.30 5.81
C THR A 65 -2.78 -9.70 5.84
N LYS A 66 -3.49 -9.63 4.71
CA LYS A 66 -4.91 -10.03 4.62
C LYS A 66 -5.17 -11.50 4.88
N VAL A 67 -4.21 -12.39 4.62
CA VAL A 67 -4.32 -13.83 4.92
C VAL A 67 -3.68 -14.23 6.25
N GLY A 68 -3.19 -13.27 7.04
CA GLY A 68 -2.58 -13.52 8.36
C GLY A 68 -1.10 -13.94 8.32
N HIS A 69 -0.46 -13.95 7.15
CA HIS A 69 0.96 -14.28 6.96
C HIS A 69 1.86 -13.06 7.27
N LEU A 70 1.81 -12.59 8.52
CA LEU A 70 2.45 -11.32 8.93
C LEU A 70 3.97 -11.34 8.79
N GLN A 71 4.62 -12.50 8.94
CA GLN A 71 6.08 -12.59 8.83
C GLN A 71 6.54 -12.47 7.37
N GLU A 72 5.85 -13.14 6.45
CA GLU A 72 6.09 -13.07 5.02
C GLU A 72 5.86 -11.64 4.50
N GLY A 73 4.77 -11.01 4.95
CA GLY A 73 4.52 -9.60 4.63
C GLY A 73 5.64 -8.68 5.12
N GLN A 74 6.17 -8.92 6.32
CA GLN A 74 7.28 -8.15 6.86
C GLN A 74 8.54 -8.33 6.00
N ASN A 75 8.86 -9.57 5.61
CA ASN A 75 10.01 -9.87 4.76
C ASN A 75 9.91 -9.11 3.43
N CYS A 76 8.73 -9.06 2.81
CA CYS A 76 8.50 -8.27 1.60
C CYS A 76 8.79 -6.77 1.81
N LEU A 77 8.35 -6.18 2.93
CA LEU A 77 8.59 -4.76 3.23
C LEU A 77 10.05 -4.46 3.59
N VAL A 78 10.79 -5.43 4.13
CA VAL A 78 12.24 -5.29 4.35
C VAL A 78 12.97 -5.28 3.02
N GLU A 79 12.65 -6.23 2.14
CA GLU A 79 13.25 -6.29 0.80
C GLU A 79 12.92 -5.04 -0.03
N ALA A 80 11.67 -4.57 0.01
CA ALA A 80 11.25 -3.37 -0.72
C ALA A 80 12.03 -2.13 -0.28
N ALA A 81 12.27 -1.97 1.02
CA ALA A 81 13.05 -0.86 1.54
C ALA A 81 14.52 -0.92 1.11
N GLN A 82 15.13 -2.11 1.15
CA GLN A 82 16.50 -2.30 0.68
C GLN A 82 16.63 -1.90 -0.79
N LEU A 83 15.69 -2.36 -1.63
CA LEU A 83 15.68 -2.02 -3.05
C LEU A 83 15.47 -0.53 -3.29
N ILE A 84 14.56 0.13 -2.56
CA ILE A 84 14.35 1.58 -2.66
C ILE A 84 15.63 2.34 -2.36
N GLU A 85 16.36 1.95 -1.31
CA GLU A 85 17.60 2.64 -0.95
C GLU A 85 18.72 2.39 -1.97
N THR A 86 18.84 1.17 -2.51
CA THR A 86 19.91 0.85 -3.48
C THR A 86 19.62 1.38 -4.90
N THR A 87 18.35 1.47 -5.29
CA THR A 87 17.95 1.82 -6.67
C THR A 87 17.41 3.24 -6.81
N HIS A 88 17.06 3.87 -5.67
CA HIS A 88 16.34 5.13 -5.60
C HIS A 88 14.97 5.12 -6.31
N GLU A 89 14.38 3.94 -6.57
CA GLU A 89 13.01 3.82 -7.09
C GLU A 89 11.96 4.11 -6.00
N ARG A 90 11.83 5.38 -5.61
CA ARG A 90 11.00 5.82 -4.47
C ARG A 90 9.49 5.84 -4.72
N SER A 91 9.02 5.37 -5.88
CA SER A 91 7.60 5.45 -6.28
C SER A 91 6.63 4.69 -5.36
N SER A 92 7.13 3.75 -4.56
CA SER A 92 6.34 2.94 -3.62
C SER A 92 6.63 3.27 -2.15
N GLU A 93 7.46 4.29 -1.88
CA GLU A 93 7.94 4.61 -0.53
C GLU A 93 6.80 5.03 0.42
N VAL A 94 5.78 5.74 -0.08
CA VAL A 94 4.57 6.05 0.71
C VAL A 94 3.85 4.79 1.17
N GLU A 95 3.58 3.87 0.23
CA GLU A 95 2.87 2.62 0.54
C GLU A 95 3.68 1.68 1.42
N LEU A 96 5.02 1.64 1.24
CA LEU A 96 5.92 0.92 2.12
C LEU A 96 5.74 1.35 3.58
N HIS A 97 5.79 2.66 3.84
CA HIS A 97 5.63 3.17 5.20
C HIS A 97 4.21 2.99 5.72
N ARG A 98 3.19 3.19 4.88
CA ARG A 98 1.79 2.94 5.27
C ARG A 98 1.57 1.49 5.70
N LEU A 99 2.04 0.51 4.90
CA LEU A 99 1.90 -0.92 5.19
C LEU A 99 2.69 -1.34 6.44
N ARG A 100 3.86 -0.73 6.69
CA ARG A 100 4.56 -0.91 7.98
C ARG A 100 3.72 -0.39 9.15
N GLY A 101 3.05 0.74 8.98
CA GLY A 101 2.11 1.29 9.97
C GLY A 101 1.00 0.29 10.29
N ASP A 102 0.32 -0.23 9.27
CA ASP A 102 -0.75 -1.22 9.42
C ASP A 102 -0.27 -2.47 10.18
N MET A 103 0.92 -2.97 9.82
CA MET A 103 1.49 -4.17 10.44
C MET A 103 1.88 -3.97 11.90
N MET A 104 2.47 -2.83 12.25
CA MET A 104 2.81 -2.51 13.64
C MET A 104 1.54 -2.34 14.47
N ASN A 105 0.50 -1.72 13.91
CA ASN A 105 -0.80 -1.59 14.57
C ASN A 105 -1.44 -2.96 14.82
N ALA A 106 -1.42 -3.85 13.82
CA ALA A 106 -1.92 -5.22 13.96
C ALA A 106 -1.18 -6.05 15.02
N ARG A 107 0.10 -5.73 15.29
CA ARG A 107 0.92 -6.33 16.35
C ARG A 107 0.74 -5.67 17.72
N GLY A 108 -0.06 -4.61 17.83
CA GLY A 108 -0.27 -3.85 19.06
C GLY A 108 0.79 -2.79 19.36
N ASP A 109 1.79 -2.61 18.49
CA ASP A 109 2.78 -1.55 18.62
C ASP A 109 2.27 -0.25 17.98
N GLN A 110 1.37 0.40 18.71
CA GLN A 110 0.72 1.63 18.26
C GLN A 110 1.71 2.78 18.06
N ALA A 111 2.78 2.85 18.86
CA ALA A 111 3.79 3.90 18.74
C ALA A 111 4.60 3.74 17.45
N ALA A 112 5.04 2.52 17.12
CA ALA A 112 5.71 2.26 15.86
C ALA A 112 4.77 2.44 14.66
N ALA A 113 3.47 2.12 14.82
CA ALA A 113 2.46 2.35 13.79
C ALA A 113 2.34 3.86 13.44
N GLU A 114 2.13 4.69 14.46
CA GLU A 114 2.02 6.15 14.35
C GLU A 114 3.25 6.75 13.66
N GLN A 115 4.45 6.36 14.08
CA GLN A 115 5.70 6.80 13.44
C GLN A 115 5.77 6.44 11.95
N ASN A 116 5.33 5.24 11.57
CA ASN A 116 5.34 4.81 10.18
C ASN A 116 4.29 5.56 9.35
N TYR A 117 3.09 5.85 9.88
CA TYR A 117 2.12 6.68 9.17
C TYR A 117 2.62 8.12 8.98
N HIS A 118 3.26 8.73 9.99
CA HIS A 118 3.88 10.04 9.82
C HIS A 118 4.97 10.05 8.74
N ARG A 119 5.81 9.01 8.67
CA ARG A 119 6.79 8.86 7.59
C ARG A 119 6.12 8.74 6.22
N ALA A 120 5.03 7.98 6.12
CA ALA A 120 4.26 7.86 4.87
C ALA A 120 3.70 9.22 4.42
N LEU A 121 3.15 10.01 5.34
CA LEU A 121 2.63 11.35 5.06
C LEU A 121 3.75 12.32 4.61
N ALA A 122 4.89 12.34 5.29
CA ALA A 122 6.03 13.17 4.91
C ALA A 122 6.59 12.80 3.52
N VAL A 123 6.60 11.50 3.17
CA VAL A 123 6.97 11.06 1.82
C VAL A 123 5.90 11.49 0.80
N ALA A 124 4.61 11.35 1.14
CA ALA A 124 3.52 11.71 0.25
C ALA A 124 3.51 13.20 -0.08
N GLU A 125 3.80 14.05 0.91
CA GLU A 125 3.97 15.49 0.71
C GLU A 125 5.15 15.79 -0.24
N ARG A 126 6.34 15.23 0.03
CA ARG A 126 7.52 15.40 -0.84
C ARG A 126 7.29 14.93 -2.27
N GLN A 127 6.50 13.87 -2.46
CA GLN A 127 6.18 13.30 -3.77
C GLN A 127 4.91 13.90 -4.41
N SER A 128 4.22 14.82 -3.72
CA SER A 128 2.90 15.33 -4.12
C SER A 128 1.87 14.21 -4.39
N ALA A 129 2.00 13.07 -3.70
CA ALA A 129 1.23 11.86 -3.89
C ALA A 129 -0.09 11.88 -3.09
N LYS A 130 -1.00 12.80 -3.42
CA LYS A 130 -2.24 13.08 -2.66
C LYS A 130 -3.05 11.83 -2.31
N THR A 131 -3.29 10.94 -3.27
CA THR A 131 -4.09 9.71 -3.05
C THR A 131 -3.42 8.75 -2.05
N LEU A 132 -2.09 8.61 -2.14
CA LEU A 132 -1.34 7.76 -1.20
C LEU A 132 -1.25 8.41 0.18
N GLY A 133 -1.11 9.74 0.22
CA GLY A 133 -1.19 10.52 1.45
C GLY A 133 -2.54 10.36 2.16
N LEU A 134 -3.66 10.40 1.42
CA LEU A 134 -4.98 10.18 2.00
C LEU A 134 -5.12 8.77 2.60
N ARG A 135 -4.63 7.73 1.91
CA ARG A 135 -4.60 6.36 2.47
C ARG A 135 -3.81 6.29 3.77
N ALA A 136 -2.65 6.95 3.86
CA ALA A 136 -1.87 7.01 5.09
C ALA A 136 -2.56 7.80 6.20
N ALA A 137 -3.19 8.93 5.88
CA ALA A 137 -3.95 9.74 6.82
C ALA A 137 -5.15 8.96 7.39
N THR A 138 -5.85 8.17 6.57
CA THR A 138 -6.93 7.30 7.03
C THR A 138 -6.43 6.25 8.02
N GLY A 139 -5.27 5.63 7.78
CA GLY A 139 -4.65 4.68 8.72
C GLY A 139 -4.34 5.33 10.08
N LEU A 140 -3.71 6.51 10.05
CA LEU A 140 -3.40 7.28 11.26
C LEU A 140 -4.65 7.75 12.00
N ALA A 141 -5.66 8.23 11.28
CA ALA A 141 -6.93 8.65 11.87
C ALA A 141 -7.65 7.49 12.57
N ARG A 142 -7.64 6.28 11.99
CA ARG A 142 -8.20 5.08 12.66
C ARG A 142 -7.43 4.74 13.94
N LEU A 143 -6.10 4.85 13.91
CA LEU A 143 -5.25 4.62 15.09
C LEU A 143 -5.58 5.63 16.20
N TRP A 144 -5.62 6.93 15.88
CA TRP A 144 -5.95 7.99 16.83
C TRP A 144 -7.37 7.88 17.38
N ARG A 145 -8.35 7.55 16.55
CA ARG A 145 -9.72 7.23 17.00
C ARG A 145 -9.71 6.12 18.06
N ASN A 146 -8.98 5.04 17.82
CA ASN A 146 -8.88 3.93 18.78
C ASN A 146 -8.15 4.32 20.08
N GLN A 147 -7.37 5.41 20.05
CA GLN A 147 -6.73 6.02 21.22
C GLN A 147 -7.60 7.10 21.91
N GLY A 148 -8.80 7.38 21.39
CA GLY A 148 -9.68 8.44 21.88
C GLY A 148 -9.33 9.86 21.39
N LYS A 149 -8.35 10.01 20.50
CA LYS A 149 -7.93 11.29 19.89
C LYS A 149 -8.79 11.64 18.67
N CYS A 150 -10.11 11.71 18.87
CA CYS A 150 -11.07 11.85 17.77
C CYS A 150 -10.95 13.21 17.05
N THR A 151 -10.65 14.29 17.77
CA THR A 151 -10.50 15.62 17.19
C THR A 151 -9.30 15.68 16.24
N GLU A 152 -8.15 15.17 16.68
CA GLU A 152 -6.93 15.11 15.87
C GLU A 152 -7.11 14.19 14.65
N ALA A 153 -7.79 13.06 14.81
CA ALA A 153 -8.14 12.16 13.72
C ALA A 153 -9.02 12.86 12.67
N ARG A 154 -10.04 13.60 13.13
CA ARG A 154 -10.97 14.33 12.26
C ARG A 154 -10.26 15.45 11.50
N ASP A 155 -9.47 16.27 12.19
CA ASP A 155 -8.80 17.43 11.59
C ASP A 155 -7.77 17.00 10.53
N LEU A 156 -6.95 15.98 10.84
CA LEU A 156 -6.00 15.40 9.87
C LEU A 156 -6.72 14.87 8.62
N LEU A 157 -7.77 14.07 8.82
CA LEU A 157 -8.45 13.41 7.73
C LEU A 157 -9.27 14.40 6.88
N ALA A 158 -9.88 15.41 7.50
CA ALA A 158 -10.62 16.46 6.81
C ALA A 158 -9.70 17.30 5.93
N LEU A 159 -8.49 17.64 6.40
CA LEU A 159 -7.49 18.35 5.60
C LEU A 159 -7.09 17.54 4.36
N GLY A 160 -6.80 16.24 4.54
CA GLY A 160 -6.41 15.36 3.44
C GLY A 160 -7.55 15.16 2.43
N TYR A 161 -8.78 14.94 2.90
CA TYR A 161 -9.96 14.74 2.06
C TYR A 161 -10.34 16.02 1.29
N GLY A 162 -10.23 17.20 1.93
CA GLY A 162 -10.54 18.50 1.32
C GLY A 162 -9.63 18.91 0.16
N CYS A 163 -8.49 18.22 -0.04
CA CYS A 163 -7.56 18.48 -1.13
C CYS A 163 -8.00 17.87 -2.49
N PHE A 164 -9.12 17.13 -2.52
CA PHE A 164 -9.66 16.48 -3.71
C PHE A 164 -10.89 17.22 -4.24
N THR A 165 -10.95 17.36 -5.56
CA THR A 165 -12.10 17.95 -6.28
C THR A 165 -12.86 16.92 -7.13
N GLU A 166 -12.32 15.70 -7.25
CA GLU A 166 -12.85 14.61 -8.05
C GLU A 166 -12.47 13.25 -7.44
N GLY A 167 -12.97 12.15 -8.00
CA GLY A 167 -12.63 10.80 -7.55
C GLY A 167 -13.32 10.36 -6.26
N PHE A 168 -14.41 11.03 -5.86
CA PHE A 168 -15.20 10.71 -4.66
C PHE A 168 -15.89 9.32 -4.70
N THR A 169 -15.88 8.66 -5.85
CA THR A 169 -16.36 7.28 -6.02
C THR A 169 -15.25 6.25 -5.89
N THR A 170 -13.99 6.67 -5.72
CA THR A 170 -12.87 5.74 -5.54
C THR A 170 -12.85 5.18 -4.11
N PRO A 171 -12.41 3.92 -3.91
CA PRO A 171 -12.38 3.30 -2.58
C PRO A 171 -11.65 4.13 -1.53
N VAL A 172 -10.55 4.79 -1.90
CA VAL A 172 -9.75 5.61 -0.98
C VAL A 172 -10.55 6.78 -0.41
N LEU A 173 -11.31 7.49 -1.26
CA LEU A 173 -12.12 8.62 -0.81
C LEU A 173 -13.38 8.15 -0.07
N LEU A 174 -13.97 7.03 -0.48
CA LEU A 174 -15.10 6.43 0.25
C LEU A 174 -14.70 6.02 1.67
N ASP A 175 -13.54 5.38 1.84
CA ASP A 175 -13.03 4.95 3.14
C ASP A 175 -12.74 6.16 4.06
N ALA A 176 -12.16 7.22 3.51
CA ALA A 176 -11.89 8.46 4.25
C ALA A 176 -13.19 9.17 4.65
N LYS A 177 -14.18 9.23 3.76
CA LYS A 177 -15.49 9.82 4.02
C LYS A 177 -16.22 9.06 5.13
N ALA A 178 -16.30 7.73 5.03
CA ALA A 178 -16.96 6.91 6.04
C ALA A 178 -16.33 7.12 7.43
N LEU A 179 -15.01 7.21 7.52
CA LEU A 179 -14.33 7.48 8.78
C LEU A 179 -14.56 8.91 9.29
N LEU A 180 -14.67 9.92 8.41
CA LEU A 180 -15.05 11.28 8.81
C LEU A 180 -16.46 11.32 9.41
N GLU A 181 -17.39 10.57 8.85
CA GLU A 181 -18.77 10.45 9.37
C GLU A 181 -18.81 9.75 10.74
N GLU A 182 -17.93 8.78 10.99
CA GLU A 182 -17.77 8.14 12.30
C GLU A 182 -17.12 9.04 13.37
N LEU A 183 -16.37 10.06 12.96
CA LEU A 183 -15.64 10.98 13.83
C LEU A 183 -16.41 12.28 14.14
N ALA A 184 -17.60 12.44 13.55
CA ALA A 184 -18.50 13.57 13.75
C ALA A 184 -19.36 13.40 15.01
#